data_AF-A0A4W6C4D5-F1
#
_entry.id   AF-A0A4W6C4D5-F1
#
_cell.length_a   1.000
_cell.length_b   1.000
_cell.length_c   1.000
_cell.angle_alpha   90.00
_cell.angle_beta   90.00
_cell.angle_gamma   90.00
#
_symmetry.space_group_name_H-M   'P 1'
#
loop_
_entity.id
_entity.type
_entity.pdbx_description
1 polymer ?
#
loop_
_entity_poly.entity_id
_entity_poly.type
_entity_poly.pdbx_seq_one_letter_code
_entity_poly.pdbx_strand_id
1 'polypeptide(L)'
;MGLLFFLFPVASSWLRALYLPIHVFCGLLLLVMAIGSSLLGITEKLLFSIAPTYSLFTPEGILANTLGILLVCFGTLLGYLITREEYRRPPNPEEESLSVHFKTLTEGGSPTTP
;
A
#
# COMPACT_ATOMS: atom_id res chain seq x y z
N MET A 1 3.77 12.12 6.12
CA MET A 1 3.43 12.82 4.85
C MET A 1 1.98 12.62 4.44
N GLY A 2 1.50 11.38 4.22
CA GLY A 2 0.09 11.13 3.85
C GLY A 2 -0.94 11.84 4.73
N LEU A 3 -0.77 11.80 6.06
CA LEU A 3 -1.65 12.47 7.00
C LEU A 3 -1.72 14.00 6.80
N LEU A 4 -0.57 14.65 6.53
CA LEU A 4 -0.53 16.10 6.31
C LEU A 4 -1.28 16.51 5.03
N PHE A 5 -1.16 15.71 3.98
CA PHE A 5 -1.71 16.02 2.67
C PHE A 5 -3.19 15.64 2.56
N PHE A 6 -3.60 14.49 3.12
CA PHE A 6 -4.94 13.92 2.92
C PHE A 6 -5.91 14.11 4.09
N LEU A 7 -5.42 14.33 5.33
CA LEU A 7 -6.29 14.55 6.49
C LEU A 7 -6.44 16.03 6.84
N PHE A 8 -5.36 16.81 6.76
CA PHE A 8 -5.41 18.24 7.06
C PHE A 8 -5.75 19.09 5.82
N PRO A 9 -6.52 20.19 5.97
CA PRO A 9 -6.97 21.04 4.85
C PRO A 9 -5.87 21.95 4.25
N VAL A 10 -4.61 21.76 4.65
CA VAL A 10 -3.51 22.68 4.31
C VAL A 10 -3.00 22.51 2.87
N ALA A 11 -3.10 21.31 2.30
CA ALA A 11 -2.62 21.02 0.94
C ALA A 11 -3.69 21.35 -0.12
N SER A 12 -3.28 22.02 -1.19
CA SER A 12 -4.14 22.28 -2.35
C SER A 12 -4.49 21.00 -3.12
N SER A 13 -5.63 21.01 -3.82
CA SER A 13 -6.11 19.85 -4.59
C SER A 13 -5.12 19.39 -5.66
N TRP A 14 -4.43 20.31 -6.33
CA TRP A 14 -3.38 20.01 -7.30
C TRP A 14 -2.22 19.24 -6.69
N LEU A 15 -1.76 19.68 -5.51
CA LEU A 15 -0.64 19.05 -4.82
C LEU A 15 -1.02 17.65 -4.31
N ARG A 16 -2.26 17.46 -3.84
CA ARG A 16 -2.80 16.15 -3.46
C ARG A 16 -2.85 15.20 -4.65
N ALA A 17 -3.31 15.66 -5.81
CA ALA A 17 -3.38 14.85 -7.03
C ALA A 17 -1.99 14.39 -7.50
N LEU A 18 -0.98 15.26 -7.42
CA LEU A 18 0.39 14.92 -7.78
C LEU A 18 1.04 13.96 -6.77
N TYR A 19 0.76 14.11 -5.47
CA TYR A 19 1.35 13.30 -4.41
C TYR A 19 0.68 11.92 -4.24
N LEU A 20 -0.60 11.78 -4.59
CA LEU A 20 -1.36 10.54 -4.46
C LEU A 20 -0.66 9.29 -5.06
N PRO A 21 -0.18 9.28 -6.32
CA PRO A 21 0.49 8.10 -6.87
C PRO A 21 1.78 7.76 -6.12
N ILE A 22 2.54 8.77 -5.67
CA ILE A 22 3.76 8.59 -4.88
C ILE A 22 3.42 7.99 -3.52
N HIS A 23 2.37 8.49 -2.87
CA HIS A 23 1.93 8.00 -1.57
C HIS A 23 1.52 6.53 -1.62
N VAL A 24 0.74 6.14 -2.64
CA VAL A 24 0.31 4.74 -2.84
C VAL A 24 1.52 3.84 -3.11
N PHE A 25 2.44 4.26 -3.99
CA PHE A 25 3.65 3.50 -4.27
C PHE A 25 4.50 3.29 -3.02
N CYS A 26 4.76 4.36 -2.25
CA CYS A 26 5.50 4.26 -1.00
C CYS A 26 4.79 3.36 0.01
N GLY A 27 3.46 3.41 0.10
CA GLY A 27 2.68 2.54 0.98
C GLY A 27 2.86 1.06 0.64
N LEU A 28 2.76 0.71 -0.64
CA LEU A 28 2.98 -0.66 -1.11
C LEU A 28 4.42 -1.12 -0.88
N LEU A 29 5.40 -0.25 -1.16
CA LEU A 29 6.81 -0.55 -0.91
C LEU A 29 7.08 -0.80 0.58
N LEU A 30 6.53 0.03 1.46
CA LEU A 30 6.66 -0.13 2.91
C LEU A 30 6.03 -1.44 3.39
N LEU A 31 4.88 -1.84 2.84
CA LEU A 31 4.26 -3.13 3.16
C LEU A 31 5.20 -4.30 2.81
N VAL A 32 5.76 -4.30 1.60
CA VAL A 32 6.72 -5.34 1.16
C VAL A 32 7.97 -5.35 2.04
N MET A 33 8.54 -4.18 2.33
CA MET A 33 9.72 -4.03 3.18
C MET A 33 9.47 -4.47 4.63
N ALA A 34 8.27 -4.22 5.16
CA ALA A 34 7.88 -4.64 6.50
C ALA A 34 7.77 -6.17 6.60
N ILE A 35 7.19 -6.82 5.58
CA ILE A 35 7.13 -8.29 5.50
C ILE A 35 8.55 -8.86 5.39
N GLY A 36 9.38 -8.31 4.50
CA GLY A 36 10.78 -8.72 4.34
C GLY A 36 11.58 -8.60 5.64
N SER A 37 11.48 -7.46 6.32
CA SER A 37 12.13 -7.23 7.62
C SER A 37 11.65 -8.21 8.69
N SER A 38 10.35 -8.52 8.70
CA SER A 38 9.77 -9.47 9.66
C SER A 38 10.27 -10.90 9.41
N LEU A 39 10.36 -11.33 8.14
CA LEU A 39 10.91 -12.64 7.78
C LEU A 39 12.39 -12.77 8.13
N LEU A 40 13.17 -11.72 7.92
CA LEU A 40 14.57 -11.66 8.34
C LEU A 40 14.68 -11.80 9.87
N GLY A 41 13.90 -11.03 10.63
CA GLY A 41 13.91 -11.11 12.10
C GLY A 41 13.50 -12.49 12.64
N ILE A 42 12.51 -13.15 12.01
CA ILE A 42 12.14 -14.54 12.33
C ILE A 42 13.33 -15.47 12.07
N THR A 43 13.99 -15.33 10.92
CA THR A 43 15.13 -16.16 10.53
C THR A 43 16.31 -15.98 11.49
N GLU A 44 16.64 -14.74 11.84
CA GLU A 44 17.68 -14.42 12.83
C GLU A 44 17.37 -15.03 14.19
N LYS A 45 16.10 -14.92 14.64
CA LYS A 45 15.67 -15.53 15.91
C LYS A 45 15.85 -17.05 15.90
N LEU A 46 15.49 -17.72 14.81
CA LEU A 46 15.67 -19.18 14.69
C LEU A 46 17.14 -19.57 14.63
N LEU A 47 17.96 -18.81 13.91
CA LEU A 47 19.40 -19.03 13.81
C LEU A 47 20.10 -18.89 15.17
N PHE A 48 19.75 -17.87 15.97
CA PHE A 48 20.42 -17.66 17.25
C PHE A 48 19.86 -18.53 18.39
N SER A 49 18.59 -18.92 18.33
CA SER A 49 17.91 -19.63 19.42
C SER A 49 18.01 -21.15 19.27
N ILE A 50 17.79 -21.66 18.04
CA ILE A 50 17.58 -23.09 17.82
C ILE A 50 18.39 -23.67 16.65
N ALA A 51 19.44 -23.00 16.17
CA ALA A 51 20.30 -23.51 15.09
C ALA A 51 20.66 -25.02 15.17
N PRO A 52 21.11 -25.58 16.32
CA PRO A 52 21.50 -26.99 16.37
C PRO A 52 20.32 -27.96 16.24
N THR A 53 19.12 -27.53 16.63
CA THR A 53 17.92 -28.38 16.67
C THR A 53 16.90 -28.03 15.59
N TYR A 54 17.15 -26.98 14.80
CA TYR A 54 16.26 -26.50 13.74
C TYR A 54 15.95 -27.59 12.72
N SER A 55 16.97 -28.35 12.29
CA SER A 55 16.83 -29.47 11.35
C SER A 55 16.04 -30.66 11.91
N LEU A 56 15.82 -30.71 13.23
CA LEU A 56 15.00 -31.73 13.88
C LEU A 56 13.52 -31.34 13.95
N PHE A 57 13.11 -30.25 13.28
CA PHE A 57 11.74 -29.76 13.25
C PHE A 57 11.16 -29.56 14.65
N THR A 58 11.89 -28.86 15.52
CA THR A 58 11.37 -28.52 16.84
C THR A 58 10.08 -27.70 16.72
N PRO A 59 9.13 -27.82 17.67
CA PRO A 59 7.86 -27.11 17.60
C PRO A 59 8.01 -25.59 17.43
N GLU A 60 9.04 -25.00 18.01
CA GLU A 60 9.39 -23.58 17.85
C GLU A 60 9.70 -23.22 16.39
N GLY A 61 10.51 -24.04 15.70
CA GLY A 61 10.84 -23.83 14.29
C GLY A 61 9.63 -24.00 13.37
N ILE A 62 8.78 -25.00 13.63
CA ILE A 62 7.54 -25.21 12.88
C ILE A 62 6.60 -24.01 13.02
N LEU A 63 6.40 -23.52 14.25
CA LEU A 63 5.54 -22.38 14.54
C LEU A 63 6.06 -21.11 13.84
N ALA A 64 7.35 -20.83 13.93
CA ALA A 64 7.97 -19.67 13.32
C ALA A 64 7.87 -19.69 11.78
N ASN A 65 8.12 -20.85 11.15
CA ASN A 65 7.97 -21.01 9.71
C ASN A 65 6.52 -20.87 9.25
N THR A 66 5.58 -21.43 10.02
CA THR A 66 4.14 -21.27 9.75
C THR A 66 3.74 -19.80 9.82
N LEU A 67 4.23 -19.06 10.82
CA LEU A 67 3.99 -17.63 10.94
C LEU A 67 4.60 -16.84 9.76
N GLY A 68 5.80 -17.20 9.31
CA GLY A 68 6.42 -16.63 8.11
C GLY A 68 5.58 -16.84 6.85
N ILE A 69 5.07 -18.05 6.62
CA ILE A 69 4.18 -18.37 5.49
C ILE A 69 2.89 -17.55 5.56
N LEU A 70 2.26 -17.48 6.74
CA LEU A 70 1.05 -16.68 6.95
C LEU A 70 1.30 -15.20 6.63
N LEU A 71 2.46 -14.67 7.00
CA LEU A 71 2.85 -13.28 6.73
C LEU A 71 2.98 -13.01 5.22
N VAL A 72 3.59 -13.93 4.48
CA VAL A 72 3.69 -13.85 3.02
C VAL A 72 2.31 -13.92 2.38
N CYS A 73 1.48 -14.89 2.77
CA CYS A 73 0.12 -15.01 2.25
C CYS A 73 -0.71 -13.74 2.51
N PHE A 74 -0.62 -13.19 3.72
CA PHE A 74 -1.28 -11.93 4.06
C PHE A 74 -0.82 -10.77 3.17
N GLY A 75 0.48 -10.63 2.98
CA GLY A 75 1.06 -9.62 2.07
C GLY A 75 0.59 -9.76 0.63
N THR A 76 0.56 -10.98 0.10
CA THR A 76 0.08 -11.26 -1.26
C THR A 76 -1.41 -10.92 -1.39
N LEU A 77 -2.24 -11.31 -0.41
CA LEU A 77 -3.68 -10.99 -0.43
C LEU A 77 -3.93 -9.49 -0.37
N LEU A 78 -3.21 -8.76 0.48
CA LEU A 78 -3.30 -7.30 0.53
C LEU A 78 -2.84 -6.65 -0.77
N GLY A 79 -1.70 -7.07 -1.32
CA GLY A 79 -1.19 -6.57 -2.59
C GLY A 79 -2.19 -6.80 -3.73
N TYR A 80 -2.80 -7.98 -3.78
CA TYR A 80 -3.86 -8.28 -4.73
C TYR A 80 -5.08 -7.38 -4.54
N LEU A 81 -5.56 -7.22 -3.31
CA LEU A 81 -6.72 -6.38 -3.00
C LEU A 81 -6.50 -4.92 -3.41
N ILE A 82 -5.32 -4.37 -3.11
CA ILE A 82 -4.96 -2.97 -3.37
C ILE A 82 -4.79 -2.68 -4.87
N THR A 83 -4.38 -3.68 -5.67
CA THR A 83 -4.12 -3.51 -7.11
C THR A 83 -5.36 -3.73 -8.00
N ARG A 84 -6.45 -4.23 -7.43
CA ARG A 84 -7.71 -4.43 -8.17
C ARG A 84 -8.51 -3.13 -8.22
N GLU A 85 -8.60 -2.55 -9.41
CA GLU A 85 -9.40 -1.34 -9.66
C GLU A 85 -10.89 -1.54 -9.34
N GLU A 86 -11.41 -2.77 -9.44
CA GLU A 86 -12.80 -3.12 -9.06
C GLU A 86 -13.10 -2.86 -7.57
N TYR A 87 -12.08 -2.94 -6.71
CA TYR A 87 -12.22 -2.66 -5.26
C TYR A 87 -11.83 -1.23 -4.91
N ARG A 88 -11.44 -0.42 -5.91
CA ARG A 88 -11.09 0.97 -5.69
C ARG A 88 -12.35 1.76 -5.34
N ARG A 89 -12.24 2.61 -4.33
CA ARG A 89 -13.32 3.52 -3.94
C ARG A 89 -13.69 4.42 -5.13
N PRO A 90 -14.98 4.54 -5.50
CA PRO A 90 -15.41 5.47 -6.53
C PRO A 90 -15.12 6.92 -6.10
N PRO A 91 -14.74 7.80 -7.05
CA PRO A 91 -14.43 9.19 -6.75
C PRO A 91 -15.65 9.91 -6.18
N ASN A 92 -15.44 10.79 -5.20
CA ASN A 92 -16.52 11.63 -4.69
C ASN A 92 -16.88 12.70 -5.75
N PRO A 93 -18.17 13.13 -5.85
CA PRO A 93 -18.61 14.11 -6.86
C PRO A 93 -17.88 15.47 -6.77
N GLU A 94 -17.38 15.82 -5.59
CA GLU A 94 -16.55 17.01 -5.35
C GLU A 94 -15.17 16.93 -6.03
N GLU A 95 -14.60 15.72 -6.18
CA GLU A 95 -13.34 15.49 -6.91
C GLU A 95 -13.56 15.46 -8.44
N GLU A 96 -14.73 15.00 -8.88
CA GLU A 96 -15.11 14.92 -10.29
C GLU A 96 -15.27 16.32 -10.91
N SER A 97 -15.93 17.25 -10.20
CA SER A 97 -16.11 18.64 -10.67
C SER A 97 -14.79 19.38 -10.94
N LEU A 98 -13.74 19.10 -10.14
CA LEU A 98 -12.40 19.66 -10.31
C LEU A 98 -11.68 19.06 -11.53
N SER A 99 -11.87 17.77 -11.79
CA SER A 99 -11.28 17.10 -12.97
C SER A 99 -11.88 17.59 -14.28
N VAL A 100 -13.21 17.84 -14.32
CA VAL A 100 -13.90 18.41 -15.48
C VAL A 100 -13.42 19.84 -15.74
N HIS A 101 -13.35 20.68 -14.70
CA HIS A 101 -12.86 22.05 -14.84
C HIS A 101 -11.41 22.10 -15.34
N PHE A 102 -10.53 21.24 -14.81
CA PHE A 102 -9.14 21.17 -15.29
C PHE A 102 -9.07 20.74 -16.76
N LYS A 103 -9.85 19.73 -17.16
CA LYS A 103 -9.95 19.27 -18.55
C LYS A 103 -10.42 20.37 -19.50
N THR A 104 -11.43 21.14 -19.10
CA THR A 104 -11.89 22.32 -19.86
C THR A 104 -10.79 23.37 -20.05
N LEU A 105 -9.96 23.59 -19.01
CA LEU A 105 -8.84 24.54 -19.07
C LEU A 105 -7.66 24.05 -19.92
N THR A 106 -7.44 22.73 -20.03
CA THR A 106 -6.30 22.17 -20.79
C THR A 106 -6.66 21.85 -22.24
N GLU A 107 -7.89 21.44 -22.52
CA GLU A 107 -8.34 21.07 -23.88
C GLU A 107 -9.08 22.20 -24.61
N GLY A 108 -9.34 23.35 -23.98
CA GLY A 108 -10.02 24.47 -24.65
C GLY A 108 -11.42 24.15 -25.16
N GLY A 109 -12.08 23.15 -24.57
CA GLY A 109 -13.42 22.73 -24.95
C GLY A 109 -14.44 23.81 -24.61
N SER A 110 -14.90 24.52 -25.64
CA SER A 110 -16.01 25.47 -25.51
C SER A 110 -17.25 24.75 -24.98
N PRO A 111 -18.03 25.36 -24.06
CA PRO A 111 -19.23 24.73 -23.55
C PRO A 111 -20.23 24.58 -24.70
N THR A 112 -20.52 23.34 -25.09
CA THR A 112 -21.72 23.05 -25.87
C THR A 112 -22.91 23.18 -24.93
N THR A 113 -23.49 24.37 -24.89
CA THR A 113 -24.83 24.63 -24.36
C THR A 113 -25.88 24.46 -25.46
N PRO A 114 -27.14 24.27 -25.05
CA PRO A 114 -27.72 23.08 -24.43
C PRO A 114 -28.24 22.06 -25.45
#